data_AF-A0A927F566-F1
#
_entry.id   AF-A0A927F566-F1
#
_cell.length_a   1.000
_cell.length_b   1.000
_cell.length_c   1.000
_cell.angle_alpha   90.00
_cell.angle_beta   90.00
_cell.angle_gamma   90.00
#
_symmetry.space_group_name_H-M   'P 1'
#
loop_
_entity.id
_entity.type
_entity.pdbx_description
1 polymer ?
#
loop_
_entity_poly.entity_id
_entity_poly.type
_entity_poly.pdbx_seq_one_letter_code
_entity_poly.pdbx_strand_id
1 'polypeptide(L)'
;KKIVATCPHCFNTIANEYPQLGGHYEVIHHTQLLQHLIDDGKLIPVTPVEGLITYHDPCYLGRHNQVYTPPREIIDKVPGLRNEEMHRHKERGFCCGAGGARMWMEERIGKRINNERVDEALSLNPDIVSTACPFCLVMLTDSVNGKK
;
A
#
# COMPACT_ATOMS: atom_id res chain seq x y z
N LYS A 1 -21.61 2.50 -13.11
CA LYS A 1 -21.49 1.47 -12.04
C LYS A 1 -20.21 1.74 -11.26
N LYS A 2 -20.23 1.60 -9.94
CA LYS A 2 -19.07 1.81 -9.06
C LYS A 2 -18.32 0.49 -8.84
N ILE A 3 -17.00 0.49 -8.99
CA ILE A 3 -16.11 -0.65 -8.77
C ILE A 3 -15.17 -0.33 -7.61
N VAL A 4 -15.07 -1.26 -6.65
CA VAL A 4 -14.11 -1.16 -5.55
C VAL A 4 -12.95 -2.10 -5.83
N ALA A 5 -11.75 -1.54 -6.00
CA ALA A 5 -10.55 -2.30 -6.25
C ALA A 5 -9.73 -2.47 -4.96
N THR A 6 -9.36 -3.71 -4.64
CA THR A 6 -8.48 -4.03 -3.51
C THR A 6 -7.00 -3.98 -3.87
N CYS A 7 -6.69 -3.94 -5.17
CA CYS A 7 -5.33 -3.87 -5.69
C CYS A 7 -5.13 -2.57 -6.48
N PRO A 8 -4.06 -1.79 -6.20
CA PRO A 8 -3.73 -0.58 -6.94
C PRO A 8 -3.48 -0.79 -8.44
N HIS A 9 -3.02 -1.98 -8.84
CA HIS A 9 -2.82 -2.30 -10.26
C HIS A 9 -4.17 -2.45 -10.97
N CYS A 10 -5.11 -3.19 -10.37
CA CYS A 10 -6.47 -3.31 -10.90
C CYS A 10 -7.18 -1.95 -10.92
N PHE A 11 -7.00 -1.16 -9.85
CA PHE A 11 -7.49 0.22 -9.81
C PHE A 11 -6.98 1.04 -10.99
N ASN A 12 -5.66 1.06 -11.22
CA ASN A 12 -5.06 1.80 -12.33
C ASN A 12 -5.57 1.32 -13.69
N THR A 13 -5.57 0.01 -13.94
CA THR A 13 -5.99 -0.54 -15.24
C THR A 13 -7.46 -0.24 -15.53
N ILE A 14 -8.36 -0.47 -14.57
CA ILE A 14 -9.79 -0.25 -14.80
C ILE A 14 -10.12 1.25 -14.89
N ALA A 15 -9.45 2.09 -14.08
CA ALA A 15 -9.73 3.53 -14.07
C ALA A 15 -9.12 4.28 -15.27
N ASN A 16 -7.88 3.94 -15.66
CA ASN A 16 -7.07 4.76 -16.57
C ASN A 16 -6.84 4.09 -17.94
N GLU A 17 -6.85 2.76 -18.03
CA GLU A 17 -6.52 2.05 -19.28
C GLU A 17 -7.77 1.55 -20.01
N TYR A 18 -8.75 1.00 -19.29
CA TYR A 18 -10.01 0.50 -19.86
C TYR A 18 -10.86 1.54 -20.61
N PRO A 19 -10.81 2.86 -20.32
CA PRO A 19 -11.47 3.86 -21.16
C PRO A 19 -11.04 3.79 -22.64
N GLN A 20 -9.81 3.38 -22.94
CA GLN A 20 -9.32 3.19 -24.31
C GLN A 20 -9.98 1.99 -25.02
N LEU A 21 -10.58 1.08 -24.25
CA LEU A 21 -11.31 -0.10 -24.71
C LEU A 21 -12.83 0.09 -24.61
N GLY A 22 -13.31 1.31 -24.33
CA GLY A 22 -14.73 1.63 -24.17
C GLY A 22 -15.31 1.33 -22.78
N GLY A 23 -14.48 0.95 -21.81
CA GLY A 23 -14.90 0.70 -20.43
C GLY A 23 -14.87 1.97 -19.58
N HIS A 24 -16.03 2.53 -19.24
CA HIS A 24 -16.14 3.69 -18.36
C HIS A 24 -16.79 3.32 -17.02
N TYR A 25 -16.01 3.38 -15.94
CA TYR A 25 -16.45 3.01 -14.60
C TYR A 25 -16.01 4.06 -13.59
N GLU A 26 -16.81 4.24 -12.55
CA GLU A 26 -16.34 4.92 -11.34
C GLU A 26 -15.56 3.89 -10.53
N VAL A 27 -14.23 4.03 -10.45
CA VAL A 27 -13.38 3.09 -9.73
C VAL A 27 -12.80 3.79 -8.51
N ILE A 28 -12.90 3.14 -7.35
CA ILE A 28 -12.23 3.60 -6.13
C ILE A 28 -11.37 2.47 -5.58
N HIS A 29 -10.26 2.85 -4.94
CA HIS A 29 -9.48 1.90 -4.17
C HIS A 29 -10.14 1.63 -2.80
N HIS A 30 -9.98 0.42 -2.26
CA HIS A 30 -10.60 0.04 -0.99
C HIS A 30 -10.23 0.99 0.17
N THR A 31 -9.04 1.60 0.16
CA THR A 31 -8.67 2.61 1.16
C THR A 31 -9.53 3.87 1.07
N GLN A 32 -9.94 4.29 -0.14
CA GLN A 32 -10.86 5.42 -0.29
C GLN A 32 -12.26 5.08 0.22
N LEU A 33 -12.71 3.84 -0.02
CA LEU A 33 -13.99 3.37 0.53
C LEU A 33 -13.96 3.33 2.06
N LEU A 34 -12.92 2.74 2.65
CA LEU A 34 -12.78 2.62 4.10
C LEU A 34 -12.72 4.00 4.77
N GLN A 35 -11.96 4.94 4.17
CA GLN A 35 -11.92 6.32 4.65
C GLN A 35 -13.31 6.96 4.63
N HIS A 36 -14.03 6.86 3.51
CA HIS A 36 -15.38 7.40 3.41
C HIS A 36 -16.34 6.80 4.43
N LEU A 37 -16.24 5.49 4.72
CA LEU A 37 -17.06 4.85 5.75
C LEU A 37 -16.72 5.33 7.17
N ILE A 38 -15.44 5.64 7.43
CA ILE A 38 -15.00 6.23 8.70
C ILE A 38 -15.55 7.66 8.83
N ASP A 39 -15.44 8.48 7.79
CA ASP A 39 -15.92 9.86 7.78
C ASP A 39 -17.45 9.93 7.98
N ASP A 40 -18.18 8.99 7.39
CA ASP A 40 -19.63 8.83 7.54
C ASP A 40 -20.05 8.25 8.92
N GLY A 41 -19.10 7.84 9.76
CA GLY A 41 -19.38 7.17 11.04
C GLY A 41 -19.96 5.75 10.90
N LYS A 42 -19.92 5.16 9.69
CA LYS A 42 -20.40 3.80 9.41
C LYS A 42 -19.37 2.72 9.75
N LEU A 43 -18.09 3.11 9.80
CA LEU A 43 -16.99 2.27 10.24
C LEU A 43 -16.26 2.98 11.38
N ILE A 44 -16.32 2.41 12.58
CA ILE A 44 -15.67 2.98 13.77
C ILE A 44 -14.67 1.94 14.27
N PRO A 45 -13.36 2.20 14.16
CA PRO A 45 -12.35 1.34 14.78
C PRO A 45 -12.47 1.41 16.30
N VAL A 46 -12.98 0.35 16.92
CA VAL A 46 -13.21 0.29 18.38
C VAL A 46 -12.18 -0.57 19.12
N THR A 47 -11.56 -1.52 18.43
CA THR A 47 -10.58 -2.42 19.03
C THR A 47 -9.20 -1.77 19.01
N PRO A 48 -8.56 -1.54 20.18
CA PRO A 48 -7.21 -1.00 20.22
C PRO A 48 -6.19 -1.95 19.61
N VAL A 49 -5.21 -1.38 18.92
CA VAL A 49 -4.03 -2.09 18.39
C VAL A 49 -2.80 -1.35 18.89
N GLU A 50 -2.13 -1.92 19.90
CA GLU A 50 -0.91 -1.34 20.44
C GLU A 50 0.28 -1.69 19.54
N GLY A 51 1.04 -0.68 19.14
CA GLY A 51 2.28 -0.88 18.38
C GLY A 51 2.66 0.31 17.50
N LEU A 52 3.86 0.22 16.94
CA LEU A 52 4.38 1.10 15.91
C LEU A 52 4.13 0.50 14.52
N ILE A 53 3.32 1.16 13.70
CA ILE A 53 3.11 0.82 12.30
C ILE A 53 3.92 1.73 11.40
N THR A 54 4.41 1.18 10.28
CA THR A 54 4.90 1.98 9.15
C THR A 54 4.21 1.55 7.87
N TYR A 55 3.94 2.51 6.99
CA TYR A 55 3.17 2.29 5.77
C TYR A 55 4.05 2.33 4.52
N HIS A 56 3.99 1.27 3.71
CA HIS A 56 4.56 1.23 2.38
C HIS A 56 3.52 1.68 1.34
N ASP A 57 3.74 2.87 0.77
CA ASP A 57 2.95 3.44 -0.32
C ASP A 57 3.09 2.61 -1.61
N PRO A 58 2.02 1.95 -2.10
CA PRO A 58 2.05 1.30 -3.39
C PRO A 58 2.22 2.32 -4.51
N CYS A 59 3.15 2.07 -5.44
CA CYS A 59 3.45 3.01 -6.53
C CYS A 59 2.21 3.36 -7.37
N TYR A 60 1.38 2.37 -7.73
CA TYR A 60 0.16 2.62 -8.49
C TYR A 60 -0.91 3.38 -7.70
N LEU A 61 -0.95 3.27 -6.37
CA LEU A 61 -1.93 4.01 -5.57
C LEU A 61 -1.47 5.47 -5.40
N GLY A 62 -0.21 5.65 -5.02
CA GLY A 62 0.40 6.95 -4.81
C GLY A 62 0.84 7.62 -6.11
N ARG A 63 2.01 7.26 -6.65
CA ARG A 63 2.64 7.99 -7.77
C ARG A 63 1.74 8.10 -9.02
N HIS A 64 1.00 7.04 -9.35
CA HIS A 64 0.17 7.04 -10.56
C HIS A 64 -1.23 7.63 -10.35
N ASN A 65 -1.81 7.55 -9.15
CA ASN A 65 -3.20 7.94 -8.92
C ASN A 65 -3.41 8.94 -7.78
N GLN A 66 -2.33 9.44 -7.18
CA GLN A 66 -2.29 10.50 -6.17
C GLN A 66 -3.11 10.20 -4.90
N VAL A 67 -3.31 8.93 -4.57
CA VAL A 67 -4.03 8.51 -3.35
C VAL A 67 -3.03 8.25 -2.23
N TYR A 68 -2.82 9.25 -1.37
CA TYR A 68 -1.87 9.18 -0.25
C TYR A 68 -2.55 9.29 1.13
N THR A 69 -3.59 10.10 1.22
CA THR A 69 -4.25 10.43 2.49
C THR A 69 -5.09 9.29 3.05
N PRO A 70 -5.95 8.59 2.27
CA PRO A 70 -6.87 7.60 2.84
C PRO A 70 -6.21 6.48 3.66
N PRO A 71 -5.08 5.86 3.24
CA PRO A 71 -4.42 4.86 4.08
C PRO A 71 -3.96 5.39 5.44
N ARG A 72 -3.55 6.66 5.51
CA ARG A 72 -3.00 7.29 6.72
C ARG A 72 -4.11 7.68 7.68
N GLU A 73 -5.16 8.31 7.17
CA GLU A 73 -6.33 8.65 7.99
C GLU A 73 -7.02 7.41 8.56
N ILE A 74 -7.05 6.29 7.82
CA ILE A 74 -7.52 5.00 8.37
C ILE A 74 -6.64 4.56 9.55
N ILE A 75 -5.31 4.60 9.40
CA ILE A 75 -4.35 4.19 10.44
C ILE A 75 -4.51 5.07 11.68
N ASP A 76 -4.60 6.39 11.51
CA ASP A 76 -4.72 7.38 12.59
C ASP A 76 -6.02 7.23 13.41
N LYS A 77 -7.02 6.52 12.86
CA LYS A 77 -8.30 6.28 13.52
C LYS A 77 -8.31 4.99 14.35
N VAL A 78 -7.28 4.16 14.27
CA VAL A 78 -7.16 2.94 15.08
C VAL A 78 -6.64 3.30 16.48
N PRO A 79 -7.41 3.06 17.55
CA PRO A 79 -6.96 3.38 18.91
C PRO A 79 -5.68 2.63 19.29
N GLY A 80 -4.75 3.28 19.99
CA GLY A 80 -3.48 2.67 20.46
C GLY A 80 -2.38 2.57 19.41
N LEU A 81 -2.72 2.73 18.12
CA LEU A 81 -1.76 2.53 17.03
C LEU A 81 -0.96 3.81 16.79
N ARG A 82 0.37 3.70 16.76
CA ARG A 82 1.28 4.82 16.44
C ARG A 82 1.85 4.62 15.05
N ASN A 83 1.82 5.65 14.22
CA ASN A 83 2.38 5.59 12.87
C ASN A 83 3.71 6.34 12.78
N GLU A 84 4.70 5.76 12.11
CA GLU A 84 5.94 6.42 11.74
C GLU A 84 6.28 6.17 10.26
N GLU A 85 6.52 7.25 9.52
CA GLU A 85 6.77 7.20 8.08
C GLU A 85 8.25 6.90 7.79
N MET A 86 8.49 5.93 6.90
CA MET A 86 9.82 5.69 6.33
C MET A 86 10.37 6.93 5.60
N HIS A 87 11.70 7.08 5.50
CA HIS A 87 12.31 8.27 4.89
C HIS A 87 11.84 8.53 3.45
N ARG A 88 11.66 7.47 2.65
CA ARG A 88 11.03 7.50 1.32
C ARG A 88 9.58 7.08 1.45
N HIS A 89 8.68 8.05 1.52
CA HIS A 89 7.22 7.88 1.55
C HIS A 89 6.53 8.81 0.54
N LYS A 90 5.23 8.63 0.35
CA LYS A 90 4.37 9.37 -0.60
C LYS A 90 4.94 9.36 -2.02
N GLU A 91 5.08 10.52 -2.66
CA GLU A 91 5.62 10.67 -4.02
C GLU A 91 7.05 10.12 -4.17
N ARG A 92 7.83 10.18 -3.07
CA ARG A 92 9.19 9.64 -2.97
C ARG A 92 9.24 8.18 -2.53
N GLY A 93 8.09 7.50 -2.43
CA GLY A 93 7.98 6.10 -2.02
C GLY A 93 8.86 5.18 -2.86
N PHE A 94 9.65 4.34 -2.18
CA PHE A 94 10.52 3.38 -2.83
C PHE A 94 9.76 2.11 -3.22
N CYS A 95 10.09 1.51 -4.36
CA CYS A 95 9.35 0.38 -4.93
C CYS A 95 9.47 -0.88 -4.05
N CYS A 96 8.46 -1.75 -4.06
CA CYS A 96 8.55 -3.09 -3.47
C CYS A 96 9.27 -4.11 -4.37
N GLY A 97 9.46 -3.80 -5.66
CA GLY A 97 10.11 -4.69 -6.63
C GLY A 97 9.19 -5.63 -7.42
N ALA A 98 7.86 -5.68 -7.17
CA ALA A 98 6.98 -6.60 -7.90
C ALA A 98 6.59 -6.17 -9.33
N GLY A 99 6.52 -4.85 -9.58
CA GLY A 99 5.96 -4.29 -10.81
C GLY A 99 6.73 -4.70 -12.07
N GLY A 100 6.09 -4.61 -13.25
CA GLY A 100 6.73 -4.93 -14.52
C GLY A 100 7.13 -6.41 -14.64
N ALA A 101 6.32 -7.31 -14.09
CA ALA A 101 6.56 -8.75 -14.00
C ALA A 101 7.80 -9.17 -13.19
N ARG A 102 8.46 -8.25 -12.46
CA ARG A 102 9.65 -8.56 -11.67
C ARG A 102 9.41 -9.48 -10.48
N MET A 103 8.16 -9.57 -10.00
CA MET A 103 7.78 -10.60 -9.03
C MET A 103 8.02 -12.04 -9.53
N TRP A 104 7.96 -12.28 -10.84
CA TRP A 104 8.14 -13.61 -11.44
C TRP A 104 9.53 -13.82 -12.02
N MET A 105 10.41 -12.81 -11.95
CA MET A 105 11.76 -12.88 -12.48
C MET A 105 12.77 -13.08 -11.35
N GLU A 106 13.81 -13.84 -11.63
CA GLU A 106 14.96 -13.94 -10.73
C GLU A 106 15.82 -12.68 -10.83
N GLU A 107 15.89 -11.89 -9.75
CA GLU A 107 16.83 -10.77 -9.65
C GLU A 107 18.18 -11.24 -9.11
N ARG A 108 19.22 -11.15 -9.95
CA ARG A 108 20.60 -11.56 -9.60
C ARG A 108 21.57 -10.40 -9.47
N ILE A 109 21.12 -9.17 -9.78
CA ILE A 109 21.98 -7.98 -9.79
C ILE A 109 21.80 -7.20 -8.49
N GLY A 110 22.87 -7.09 -7.73
CA GLY A 110 22.89 -6.29 -6.50
C GLY A 110 21.92 -6.80 -5.43
N LYS A 111 21.51 -5.88 -4.56
CA LYS A 111 20.52 -6.17 -3.51
C LYS A 111 19.11 -6.11 -4.10
N ARG A 112 18.31 -7.16 -3.87
CA ARG A 112 16.90 -7.18 -4.28
C ARG A 112 16.15 -5.97 -3.73
N ILE A 113 15.29 -5.38 -4.57
CA ILE A 113 14.59 -4.12 -4.25
C ILE A 113 13.72 -4.26 -3.00
N ASN A 114 13.03 -5.39 -2.83
CA ASN A 114 12.22 -5.66 -1.65
C ASN A 114 13.05 -5.68 -0.36
N ASN A 115 14.26 -6.25 -0.40
CA ASN A 115 15.19 -6.25 0.73
C ASN A 115 15.64 -4.85 1.12
N GLU A 116 15.96 -4.02 0.13
CA GLU A 116 16.30 -2.61 0.38
C GLU A 116 15.12 -1.86 1.02
N ARG A 117 13.90 -2.13 0.55
CA ARG A 117 12.70 -1.49 1.12
C ARG A 117 12.40 -1.97 2.53
N VAL A 118 12.54 -3.26 2.82
CA VAL A 118 12.30 -3.80 4.16
C VAL A 118 13.39 -3.34 5.13
N ASP A 119 14.65 -3.23 4.72
CA ASP A 119 15.68 -2.65 5.59
C ASP A 119 15.37 -1.20 5.99
N GLU A 120 14.84 -0.41 5.06
CA GLU A 120 14.34 0.92 5.38
C GLU A 120 13.17 0.89 6.38
N ALA A 121 12.21 -0.02 6.19
CA ALA A 121 11.09 -0.18 7.11
C ALA A 121 11.56 -0.58 8.51
N LEU A 122 12.45 -1.58 8.59
CA LEU A 122 12.96 -2.12 9.85
C LEU A 122 13.90 -1.17 10.59
N SER A 123 14.49 -0.17 9.90
CA SER A 123 15.29 0.87 10.56
C SER A 123 14.51 1.69 11.60
N LEU A 124 13.18 1.72 11.49
CA LEU A 124 12.28 2.37 12.45
C LEU A 124 11.92 1.46 13.65
N ASN A 125 12.35 0.20 13.63
CA ASN A 125 11.90 -0.85 14.57
C ASN A 125 10.36 -0.94 14.71
N PRO A 126 9.59 -1.05 13.60
CA PRO A 126 8.14 -1.13 13.67
C PRO A 126 7.68 -2.51 14.14
N ASP A 127 6.55 -2.55 14.84
CA ASP A 127 5.82 -3.79 15.13
C ASP A 127 5.07 -4.29 13.88
N ILE A 128 4.63 -3.37 13.03
CA ILE A 128 3.79 -3.65 11.86
C ILE A 128 4.30 -2.91 10.62
N VAL A 129 4.51 -3.64 9.52
CA VAL A 129 4.70 -3.05 8.18
C VAL A 129 3.41 -3.27 7.39
N SER A 130 2.75 -2.18 7.00
CA SER A 130 1.46 -2.24 6.29
C SER A 130 1.58 -1.72 4.86
N THR A 131 0.70 -2.21 3.99
CA THR A 131 0.56 -1.72 2.63
C THR A 131 -0.83 -2.00 2.11
N ALA A 132 -1.29 -1.19 1.15
CA ALA A 132 -2.60 -1.35 0.53
C ALA A 132 -2.50 -1.99 -0.87
N CYS A 133 -1.52 -2.86 -1.10
CA CYS A 133 -1.33 -3.58 -2.35
C CYS A 133 -0.96 -5.05 -2.12
N PRO A 134 -1.72 -6.01 -2.70
CA PRO A 134 -1.40 -7.43 -2.57
C PRO A 134 -0.01 -7.80 -3.11
N PHE A 135 0.44 -7.18 -4.20
CA PHE A 135 1.79 -7.41 -4.73
C PHE A 135 2.88 -6.90 -3.78
N CYS A 136 2.72 -5.69 -3.25
CA CYS A 136 3.64 -5.16 -2.24
C CYS A 136 3.67 -6.08 -1.01
N LEU A 137 2.50 -6.55 -0.56
CA LEU A 137 2.38 -7.44 0.60
C LEU A 137 3.21 -8.71 0.42
N VAL A 138 3.10 -9.38 -0.74
CA VAL A 138 3.90 -10.58 -1.03
C VAL A 138 5.40 -10.26 -1.00
N MET A 139 5.83 -9.19 -1.67
CA MET A 139 7.26 -8.85 -1.75
C MET A 139 7.87 -8.46 -0.41
N LEU A 140 7.14 -7.70 0.40
CA LEU A 140 7.59 -7.29 1.73
C LEU A 140 7.60 -8.50 2.68
N THR A 141 6.60 -9.38 2.60
CA THR A 141 6.53 -10.61 3.39
C THR A 141 7.68 -11.56 3.05
N ASP A 142 7.97 -11.78 1.76
CA ASP A 142 9.12 -12.56 1.27
C ASP A 142 10.43 -12.06 1.91
N SER A 143 10.64 -10.75 1.89
CA SER A 143 11.85 -10.13 2.43
C SER A 143 11.95 -10.20 3.96
N VAL A 144 10.85 -9.95 4.68
CA VAL A 144 10.81 -10.06 6.14
C VAL A 144 11.08 -11.50 6.58
N ASN A 145 10.48 -12.49 5.91
CA ASN A 145 10.69 -13.90 6.25
C ASN A 145 12.12 -14.37 5.96
N GLY A 146 12.76 -13.85 4.90
CA GLY A 146 14.15 -14.15 4.60
C GLY A 146 15.18 -13.54 5.58
N LYS A 147 14.74 -12.71 6.53
CA LYS A 147 15.58 -12.11 7.58
C LYS A 147 15.45 -12.79 8.95
N LYS A 148 14.51 -13.73 9.11
CA LYS A 148 14.41 -14.59 10.29
C LYS A 148 15.23 -15.86 10.09
#